data_AF-A2EA45-F1
#
_entry.id   AF-A2EA45-F1
#
_cell.length_a   1.000
_cell.length_b   1.000
_cell.length_c   1.000
_cell.angle_alpha   90.00
_cell.angle_beta   90.00
_cell.angle_gamma   90.00
#
_symmetry.space_group_name_H-M   'P 1'
#
loop_
_entity.id
_entity.type
_entity.pdbx_description
1 polymer ?
#
loop_
_entity_poly.entity_id
_entity_poly.type
_entity_poly.pdbx_seq_one_letter_code
_entity_poly.pdbx_strand_id
1 'polypeptide(L)'
;MTDEIREAIENDTLFAQVNNIEYLIEHIKDSKFNTEQAKYILGGCKNNFNIPETFRVFRELDITFSDDFGELTIFLNFLNQVLECKPFQAICTFVSNQFDLLLEENLKYEEDANENSKFKEKFELLQKQNDELAQENMEYGKILTDAENLKDKISKLEIEKQNLSNEITKIIEENNAAMKSKQEEIDGYKNLQKIKDEFANNKEKELEEANTKLKQKDEIIADLLRKVEVGENKISLQEEEIMKLQRAQSDMMRNGKPSNGEVSKIQINLNSVESSRILTECQKDIESLRNQLYEQRQISSEKDKEINEMRNQIQNYKSTLDTIKEGNEESLQKKISDQAKTIEELEIQKQFYSRSKNSHELYITFKKLAAEGNTKVIEYSKDRGFSYLMDPKETFLTTAAYDNDFVTAKALVEAGMDANFCNADGVNAAWIFHVNNNQPAVEFFKQQKNFNSSILQRPLLIFNPEIDCSFIITRDVPSPSPELWCCLDCSDEYHAICTACKNRCHKGHNVIKFNGTKAYCTCGSGILKNHCTCMKRKNALQQHEIRY
;
A
#
# COMPACT_ATOMS: atom_id res chain seq x y z
N MET A 1 81.82 -22.37 -20.63
CA MET A 1 82.00 -23.76 -20.19
C MET A 1 82.49 -24.56 -21.36
N THR A 2 83.71 -25.09 -21.27
CA THR A 2 84.20 -26.07 -22.24
C THR A 2 83.30 -27.29 -22.19
N ASP A 3 83.06 -27.91 -23.35
CA ASP A 3 82.19 -29.09 -23.42
C ASP A 3 82.75 -30.25 -22.55
N GLU A 4 84.07 -30.30 -22.36
CA GLU A 4 84.77 -31.25 -21.49
C GLU A 4 84.37 -31.12 -20.01
N ILE A 5 84.28 -29.92 -19.43
CA ILE A 5 83.82 -29.77 -18.03
C ILE A 5 82.33 -30.08 -17.92
N ARG A 6 81.54 -29.64 -18.91
CA ARG A 6 80.10 -29.90 -18.90
C ARG A 6 79.84 -31.40 -18.83
N GLU A 7 80.48 -32.15 -19.73
CA GLU A 7 80.39 -33.61 -19.79
C GLU A 7 80.93 -34.27 -18.52
N ALA A 8 82.03 -33.76 -17.96
CA ALA A 8 82.58 -34.29 -16.71
C ALA A 8 81.71 -34.04 -15.47
N ILE A 9 80.97 -32.93 -15.42
CA ILE A 9 79.97 -32.65 -14.37
C ILE A 9 78.74 -33.54 -14.56
N GLU A 10 78.23 -33.65 -15.79
CA GLU A 10 77.06 -34.46 -16.11
C GLU A 10 77.28 -35.96 -15.83
N ASN A 11 78.52 -36.44 -16.00
CA ASN A 11 78.90 -37.83 -15.74
C ASN A 11 79.47 -38.10 -14.33
N ASP A 12 79.51 -37.09 -13.45
CA ASP A 12 80.09 -37.20 -12.10
C ASP A 12 81.57 -37.68 -12.09
N THR A 13 82.36 -37.26 -13.09
CA THR A 13 83.77 -37.67 -13.25
C THR A 13 84.79 -36.55 -13.07
N LEU A 14 84.34 -35.31 -12.83
CA LEU A 14 85.22 -34.13 -12.78
C LEU A 14 86.38 -34.30 -11.79
N PHE A 15 86.10 -34.70 -10.55
CA PHE A 15 87.14 -34.83 -9.52
C PHE A 15 87.98 -36.10 -9.63
N ALA A 16 87.61 -37.06 -10.48
CA ALA A 16 88.48 -38.19 -10.83
C ALA A 16 89.62 -37.77 -11.78
N GLN A 17 89.44 -36.66 -12.50
CA GLN A 17 90.38 -36.15 -13.50
C GLN A 17 91.18 -34.93 -13.01
N VAL A 18 90.66 -34.21 -12.01
CA VAL A 18 91.24 -32.97 -11.49
C VAL A 18 92.04 -33.21 -10.21
N ASN A 19 93.36 -33.31 -10.35
CA ASN A 19 94.30 -33.38 -9.21
C ASN A 19 94.97 -32.03 -8.87
N ASN A 20 94.65 -30.98 -9.61
CA ASN A 20 95.29 -29.67 -9.48
C ASN A 20 94.24 -28.56 -9.55
N ILE A 21 94.22 -27.70 -8.54
CA ILE A 21 93.24 -26.61 -8.45
C ILE A 21 93.43 -25.53 -9.51
N GLU A 22 94.66 -25.28 -9.97
CA GLU A 22 94.90 -24.31 -11.04
C GLU A 22 94.29 -24.79 -12.36
N TYR A 23 94.31 -26.11 -12.61
CA TYR A 23 93.62 -26.70 -13.75
C TYR A 23 92.11 -26.46 -13.63
N LEU A 24 91.51 -26.70 -12.46
CA LEU A 24 90.08 -26.48 -12.25
C LEU A 24 89.71 -25.01 -12.50
N ILE A 25 90.42 -24.08 -11.89
CA ILE A 25 90.19 -22.63 -12.03
C ILE A 25 90.27 -22.19 -13.49
N GLU A 26 91.31 -22.63 -14.21
CA GLU A 26 91.52 -22.25 -15.61
C GLU A 26 90.38 -22.68 -16.53
N HIS A 27 89.70 -23.77 -16.20
CA HIS A 27 88.64 -24.32 -17.05
C HIS A 27 87.24 -23.85 -16.61
N ILE A 28 87.03 -23.51 -15.33
CA ILE A 28 85.74 -22.95 -14.87
C ILE A 28 85.65 -21.44 -15.05
N LYS A 29 86.77 -20.70 -15.10
CA LYS A 29 86.74 -19.27 -15.34
C LYS A 29 86.00 -18.98 -16.65
N ASP A 30 85.25 -17.89 -16.69
CA ASP A 30 84.41 -17.49 -17.84
C ASP A 30 83.25 -18.44 -18.18
N SER A 31 82.92 -19.39 -17.30
CA SER A 31 81.80 -20.32 -17.47
C SER A 31 80.65 -20.00 -16.54
N LYS A 32 79.43 -20.04 -17.09
CA LYS A 32 78.19 -19.91 -16.32
C LYS A 32 77.73 -21.26 -15.79
N PHE A 33 77.39 -21.30 -14.52
CA PHE A 33 76.90 -22.49 -13.83
C PHE A 33 75.55 -22.20 -13.17
N ASN A 34 74.63 -23.16 -13.19
CA ASN A 34 73.46 -23.10 -12.30
C ASN A 34 73.85 -23.47 -10.86
N THR A 35 72.93 -23.33 -9.90
CA THR A 35 73.26 -23.56 -8.50
C THR A 35 73.62 -25.01 -8.19
N GLU A 36 73.01 -25.99 -8.86
CA GLU A 36 73.33 -27.42 -8.67
C GLU A 36 74.73 -27.77 -9.19
N GLN A 37 75.12 -27.25 -10.35
CA GLN A 37 76.47 -27.40 -10.89
C GLN A 37 77.51 -26.73 -9.97
N ALA A 38 77.21 -25.54 -9.46
CA ALA A 38 78.08 -24.86 -8.51
C ALA A 38 78.20 -25.63 -7.18
N LYS A 39 77.10 -26.19 -6.67
CA LYS A 39 77.11 -27.08 -5.48
C LYS A 39 77.97 -28.30 -5.71
N TYR A 40 77.83 -28.94 -6.87
CA TYR A 40 78.63 -30.10 -7.25
C TYR A 40 80.13 -29.78 -7.25
N ILE A 41 80.54 -28.71 -7.94
CA ILE A 41 81.95 -28.28 -8.01
C ILE A 41 82.47 -27.96 -6.61
N LEU A 42 81.76 -27.14 -5.84
CA LEU A 42 82.24 -26.71 -4.52
C LEU A 42 82.24 -27.84 -3.49
N GLY A 43 81.26 -28.75 -3.54
CA GLY A 43 81.20 -29.94 -2.71
C GLY A 43 82.36 -30.90 -2.99
N GLY A 44 82.70 -31.10 -4.27
CA GLY A 44 83.88 -31.85 -4.64
C GLY A 44 85.19 -31.18 -4.22
N CYS A 45 85.28 -29.84 -4.33
CA CYS A 45 86.44 -29.09 -3.84
C CYS A 45 86.64 -29.26 -2.33
N LYS A 46 85.57 -29.19 -1.54
CA LYS A 46 85.62 -29.41 -0.08
C LYS A 46 86.30 -30.74 0.30
N ASN A 47 86.06 -31.77 -0.51
CA ASN A 47 86.57 -33.12 -0.23
C ASN A 47 88.03 -33.32 -0.71
N ASN A 48 88.51 -32.51 -1.66
CA ASN A 48 89.80 -32.71 -2.33
C ASN A 48 90.84 -31.61 -2.06
N PHE A 49 90.40 -30.44 -1.62
CA PHE A 49 91.25 -29.26 -1.42
C PHE A 49 90.99 -28.60 -0.06
N ASN A 50 91.90 -27.74 0.38
CA ASN A 50 91.69 -26.99 1.62
C ASN A 50 90.68 -25.84 1.44
N ILE A 51 90.25 -25.23 2.55
CA ILE A 51 89.24 -24.15 2.54
C ILE A 51 89.70 -22.93 1.71
N PRO A 52 90.92 -22.37 1.90
CA PRO A 52 91.42 -21.29 1.05
C PRO A 52 91.40 -21.59 -0.45
N GLU A 53 91.76 -22.81 -0.82
CA GLU A 53 91.71 -23.32 -2.19
C GLU A 53 90.27 -23.39 -2.71
N THR A 54 89.36 -23.98 -1.95
CA THR A 54 87.93 -24.05 -2.29
C THR A 54 87.31 -22.65 -2.43
N PHE A 55 87.76 -21.69 -1.62
CA PHE A 55 87.34 -20.29 -1.72
C PHE A 55 87.86 -19.63 -3.00
N ARG A 56 89.08 -19.96 -3.45
CA ARG A 56 89.59 -19.48 -4.75
C ARG A 56 88.72 -19.99 -5.90
N VAL A 57 88.30 -21.25 -5.87
CA VAL A 57 87.37 -21.81 -6.86
C VAL A 57 86.03 -21.08 -6.82
N PHE A 58 85.45 -20.88 -5.64
CA PHE A 58 84.19 -20.13 -5.47
C PHE A 58 84.26 -18.73 -6.09
N ARG A 59 85.38 -18.02 -5.91
CA ARG A 59 85.56 -16.66 -6.45
C ARG A 59 85.49 -16.59 -7.98
N GLU A 60 85.86 -17.67 -8.67
CA GLU A 60 85.90 -17.73 -10.13
C GLU A 60 84.63 -18.33 -10.75
N LEU A 61 83.66 -18.77 -9.92
CA LEU A 61 82.37 -19.29 -10.40
C LEU A 61 81.42 -18.14 -10.76
N ASP A 62 80.96 -18.10 -12.01
CA ASP A 62 79.85 -17.25 -12.44
C ASP A 62 78.53 -18.03 -12.30
N ILE A 63 77.81 -17.80 -11.21
CA ILE A 63 76.62 -18.58 -10.82
C ILE A 63 75.36 -17.83 -11.24
N THR A 64 74.54 -18.49 -12.04
CA THR A 64 73.19 -18.04 -12.39
C THR A 64 72.18 -18.63 -11.40
N PHE A 65 71.51 -17.76 -10.66
CA PHE A 65 70.38 -18.13 -9.80
C PHE A 65 69.08 -18.05 -10.60
N SER A 66 68.13 -18.93 -10.33
CA SER A 66 66.77 -18.74 -10.84
C SER A 66 66.06 -17.60 -10.09
N ASP A 67 64.86 -17.25 -10.55
CA ASP A 67 64.00 -16.28 -9.86
C ASP A 67 63.45 -16.83 -8.52
N ASP A 68 63.76 -18.10 -8.17
CA ASP A 68 63.41 -18.70 -6.89
C ASP A 68 64.39 -18.26 -5.78
N PHE A 69 63.90 -17.34 -4.94
CA PHE A 69 64.62 -16.86 -3.76
C PHE A 69 64.99 -17.98 -2.76
N GLY A 70 64.22 -19.07 -2.75
CA GLY A 70 64.51 -20.26 -1.96
C GLY A 70 65.80 -20.93 -2.42
N GLU A 71 66.06 -20.97 -3.72
CA GLU A 71 67.28 -21.53 -4.30
C GLU A 71 68.54 -20.77 -3.83
N LEU A 72 68.48 -19.44 -3.80
CA LEU A 72 69.56 -18.59 -3.28
C LEU A 72 69.83 -18.87 -1.80
N THR A 73 68.77 -18.99 -0.99
CA THR A 73 68.91 -19.27 0.46
C THR A 73 69.54 -20.64 0.71
N ILE A 74 69.10 -21.67 -0.02
CA ILE A 74 69.67 -23.02 0.04
C ILE A 74 71.15 -22.98 -0.38
N PHE A 75 71.48 -22.23 -1.43
CA PHE A 75 72.85 -22.11 -1.91
C PHE A 75 73.76 -21.38 -0.91
N LEU A 76 73.31 -20.30 -0.29
CA LEU A 76 74.06 -19.57 0.75
C LEU A 76 74.32 -20.44 1.98
N ASN A 77 73.34 -21.23 2.40
CA ASN A 77 73.53 -22.18 3.50
C ASN A 77 74.55 -23.27 3.12
N PHE A 78 74.49 -23.77 1.89
CA PHE A 78 75.49 -24.70 1.37
C PHE A 78 76.90 -24.08 1.35
N LEU A 79 77.06 -22.84 0.88
CA LEU A 79 78.35 -22.13 0.92
C LEU A 79 78.90 -22.01 2.35
N ASN A 80 78.04 -21.72 3.33
CA ASN A 80 78.44 -21.68 4.73
C ASN A 80 78.96 -23.06 5.21
N GLN A 81 78.35 -24.16 4.76
CA GLN A 81 78.81 -25.51 5.08
C GLN A 81 80.12 -25.90 4.38
N VAL A 82 80.33 -25.42 3.15
CA VAL A 82 81.54 -25.74 2.36
C VAL A 82 82.74 -24.91 2.79
N LEU A 83 82.53 -23.61 3.00
CA LEU A 83 83.62 -22.65 3.25
C LEU A 83 83.84 -22.36 4.73
N GLU A 84 82.97 -22.87 5.62
CA GLU A 84 83.03 -22.69 7.08
C GLU A 84 83.23 -21.22 7.51
N CYS A 85 82.60 -20.29 6.77
CA CYS A 85 82.90 -18.88 6.82
C CYS A 85 81.69 -18.08 7.35
N LYS A 86 81.84 -17.53 8.57
CA LYS A 86 80.80 -16.79 9.31
C LYS A 86 80.08 -15.68 8.50
N PRO A 87 80.75 -14.92 7.62
CA PRO A 87 80.07 -14.00 6.70
C PRO A 87 78.89 -14.62 5.93
N PHE A 88 79.02 -15.85 5.40
CA PHE A 88 77.91 -16.48 4.66
C PHE A 88 76.75 -16.86 5.58
N GLN A 89 77.02 -17.24 6.82
CA GLN A 89 75.98 -17.44 7.83
C GLN A 89 75.20 -16.14 8.09
N ALA A 90 75.89 -15.02 8.22
CA ALA A 90 75.27 -13.71 8.44
C ALA A 90 74.43 -13.27 7.22
N ILE A 91 74.95 -13.47 6.01
CA ILE A 91 74.23 -13.18 4.76
C ILE A 91 72.99 -14.07 4.64
N CYS A 92 73.12 -15.37 4.89
CA CYS A 92 71.99 -16.31 4.86
C CYS A 92 70.88 -15.89 5.83
N THR A 93 71.25 -15.54 7.07
CA THR A 93 70.29 -15.07 8.09
C THR A 93 69.59 -13.79 7.65
N PHE A 94 70.33 -12.84 7.07
CA PHE A 94 69.76 -11.60 6.56
C PHE A 94 68.77 -11.86 5.42
N VAL A 95 69.16 -12.67 4.43
CA VAL A 95 68.32 -12.99 3.27
C VAL A 95 67.04 -13.71 3.69
N SER A 96 67.12 -14.69 4.59
CA SER A 96 65.93 -15.37 5.12
C SER A 96 64.98 -14.41 5.83
N ASN A 97 65.50 -13.52 6.69
CA ASN A 97 64.66 -12.54 7.39
C ASN A 97 63.98 -11.54 6.42
N GLN A 98 64.66 -11.13 5.34
CA GLN A 98 64.04 -10.26 4.34
C GLN A 98 62.94 -10.99 3.55
N PHE A 99 63.13 -12.28 3.28
CA PHE A 99 62.13 -13.09 2.60
C PHE A 99 60.87 -13.27 3.45
N ASP A 100 61.02 -13.55 4.74
CA ASP A 100 59.89 -13.69 5.66
C ASP A 100 59.05 -12.39 5.72
N LEU A 101 59.72 -11.23 5.76
CA LEU A 101 59.04 -9.93 5.73
C LEU A 101 58.27 -9.70 4.42
N LEU A 102 58.86 -10.04 3.27
CA LEU A 102 58.20 -9.92 1.97
C LEU A 102 57.01 -10.89 1.84
N LEU A 103 57.11 -12.09 2.42
CA LEU A 103 56.02 -13.06 2.45
C LEU A 103 54.85 -12.56 3.30
N GLU A 104 55.15 -11.97 4.47
CA GLU A 104 54.14 -11.34 5.34
C GLU A 104 53.45 -10.13 4.66
N GLU A 105 54.19 -9.32 3.91
CA GLU A 105 53.62 -8.20 3.14
C GLU A 105 52.73 -8.68 1.99
N ASN A 106 53.13 -9.72 1.26
CA ASN A 106 52.31 -10.29 0.19
C ASN A 106 51.03 -10.96 0.70
N LEU A 107 51.10 -11.65 1.86
CA LEU A 107 49.92 -12.25 2.49
C LEU A 107 48.89 -11.18 2.89
N LYS A 108 49.33 -10.03 3.43
CA LYS A 108 48.44 -8.90 3.71
C LYS A 108 47.78 -8.35 2.44
N TYR A 109 48.53 -8.28 1.34
CA TYR A 109 48.01 -7.78 0.07
C TYR A 109 46.93 -8.71 -0.53
N GLU A 110 47.07 -10.03 -0.38
CA GLU A 110 46.07 -11.00 -0.83
C GLU A 110 44.80 -10.98 0.04
N GLU A 111 44.93 -10.74 1.35
CA GLU A 111 43.78 -10.55 2.25
C GLU A 111 42.96 -9.31 1.84
N ASP A 112 43.62 -8.18 1.55
CA ASP A 112 42.98 -6.95 1.06
C ASP A 112 42.34 -7.12 -0.33
N ALA A 113 42.96 -7.92 -1.22
CA ALA A 113 42.41 -8.23 -2.54
C ALA A 113 41.14 -9.10 -2.46
N ASN A 114 41.10 -10.03 -1.50
CA ASN A 114 39.94 -10.90 -1.27
C ASN A 114 38.75 -10.12 -0.66
N GLU A 115 39.01 -9.14 0.21
CA GLU A 115 37.97 -8.20 0.67
C GLU A 115 37.42 -7.35 -0.47
N ASN A 116 38.27 -6.87 -1.39
CA ASN A 116 37.81 -6.15 -2.58
C ASN A 116 36.97 -7.01 -3.53
N SER A 117 37.27 -8.32 -3.66
CA SER A 117 36.44 -9.25 -4.43
C SER A 117 35.04 -9.39 -3.83
N LYS A 118 34.93 -9.54 -2.51
CA LYS A 118 33.63 -9.58 -1.80
C LYS A 118 32.87 -8.27 -1.94
N PHE A 119 33.57 -7.13 -1.94
CA PHE A 119 32.94 -5.83 -2.14
C PHE A 119 32.38 -5.68 -3.56
N LYS A 120 33.09 -6.19 -4.57
CA LYS A 120 32.65 -6.19 -5.97
C LYS A 120 31.41 -7.05 -6.18
N GLU A 121 31.37 -8.27 -5.64
CA GLU A 121 30.17 -9.13 -5.69
C GLU A 121 28.96 -8.47 -5.02
N LYS A 122 29.17 -7.83 -3.86
CA LYS A 122 28.11 -7.10 -3.16
C LYS A 122 27.62 -5.89 -3.95
N PHE A 123 28.53 -5.18 -4.65
CA PHE A 123 28.19 -4.05 -5.50
C PHE A 123 27.38 -4.49 -6.73
N GLU A 124 27.78 -5.57 -7.40
CA GLU A 124 27.05 -6.14 -8.54
C GLU A 124 25.64 -6.63 -8.14
N LEU A 125 25.50 -7.20 -6.94
CA LEU A 125 24.19 -7.57 -6.39
C LEU A 125 23.30 -6.35 -6.14
N LEU A 126 23.84 -5.28 -5.56
CA LEU A 126 23.12 -4.03 -5.33
C LEU A 126 22.74 -3.33 -6.64
N GLN A 127 23.60 -3.38 -7.65
CA GLN A 127 23.33 -2.86 -8.99
C GLN A 127 22.13 -3.58 -9.61
N LYS A 128 22.11 -4.93 -9.54
CA LYS A 128 21.00 -5.74 -10.03
C LYS A 128 19.68 -5.43 -9.32
N GLN A 129 19.70 -5.30 -7.99
CA GLN A 129 18.50 -4.92 -7.22
C GLN A 129 17.99 -3.53 -7.60
N ASN A 130 18.89 -2.60 -7.90
CA ASN A 130 18.51 -1.25 -8.32
C ASN A 130 17.89 -1.23 -9.73
N ASP A 131 18.39 -2.08 -10.63
CA ASP A 131 17.82 -2.24 -11.98
C ASP A 131 16.42 -2.90 -11.93
N GLU A 132 16.23 -3.91 -11.07
CA GLU A 132 14.92 -4.52 -10.79
C GLU A 132 13.93 -3.47 -10.24
N LEU A 133 14.36 -2.64 -9.29
CA LEU A 133 13.55 -1.56 -8.73
C LEU A 133 13.22 -0.49 -9.78
N ALA A 134 14.15 -0.17 -10.68
CA ALA A 134 13.91 0.77 -11.78
C ALA A 134 12.86 0.22 -12.76
N GLN A 135 12.88 -1.09 -13.03
CA GLN A 135 11.89 -1.77 -13.87
C GLN A 135 10.50 -1.77 -13.22
N GLU A 136 10.41 -2.06 -11.92
CA GLU A 136 9.15 -1.95 -11.15
C GLU A 136 8.60 -0.51 -11.17
N ASN A 137 9.46 0.50 -10.99
CA ASN A 137 9.06 1.91 -11.06
C ASN A 137 8.53 2.29 -12.46
N MET A 138 9.09 1.71 -13.52
CA MET A 138 8.62 1.93 -14.89
C MET A 138 7.22 1.32 -15.11
N GLU A 139 6.91 0.20 -14.46
CA GLU A 139 5.59 -0.42 -14.48
C GLU A 139 4.57 0.39 -13.66
N TYR A 140 4.97 0.90 -12.50
CA TYR A 140 4.18 1.86 -11.72
C TYR A 140 3.85 3.14 -12.50
N GLY A 141 4.78 3.63 -13.31
CA GLY A 141 4.55 4.76 -14.20
C GLY A 141 3.39 4.52 -15.18
N LYS A 142 3.30 3.32 -15.76
CA LYS A 142 2.20 2.93 -16.64
C LYS A 142 0.85 2.88 -15.90
N ILE A 143 0.84 2.32 -14.68
CA ILE A 143 -0.35 2.26 -13.83
C ILE A 143 -0.84 3.68 -13.48
N LEU A 144 0.07 4.62 -13.22
CA LEU A 144 -0.27 6.03 -12.97
C LEU A 144 -0.91 6.68 -14.19
N THR A 145 -0.36 6.47 -15.38
CA THR A 145 -0.95 6.97 -16.64
C THR A 145 -2.33 6.37 -16.89
N ASP A 146 -2.53 5.08 -16.61
CA ASP A 146 -3.83 4.42 -16.74
C ASP A 146 -4.85 4.97 -15.72
N ALA A 147 -4.41 5.27 -14.50
CA ALA A 147 -5.25 5.89 -13.47
C ALA A 147 -5.67 7.32 -13.86
N GLU A 148 -4.77 8.12 -14.44
CA GLU A 148 -5.08 9.45 -14.98
C GLU A 148 -6.09 9.35 -16.13
N ASN A 149 -5.89 8.42 -17.06
CA ASN A 149 -6.83 8.16 -18.15
C ASN A 149 -8.22 7.72 -17.64
N LEU A 150 -8.28 6.95 -16.56
CA LEU A 150 -9.53 6.56 -15.90
C LEU A 150 -10.22 7.74 -15.22
N LYS A 151 -9.44 8.63 -14.58
CA LYS A 151 -9.96 9.86 -13.96
C LYS A 151 -10.64 10.76 -15.00
N ASP A 152 -10.03 10.92 -16.17
CA ASP A 152 -10.62 11.67 -17.28
C ASP A 152 -11.91 11.03 -17.81
N LYS A 153 -11.97 9.68 -17.87
CA LYS A 153 -13.20 8.97 -18.23
C LYS A 153 -14.30 9.16 -17.19
N ILE A 154 -13.98 9.10 -15.90
CA ILE A 154 -14.94 9.34 -14.81
C ILE A 154 -15.49 10.76 -14.90
N SER A 155 -14.62 11.77 -15.10
CA SER A 155 -15.06 13.16 -15.24
C SER A 155 -16.01 13.36 -16.42
N LYS A 156 -15.75 12.70 -17.57
CA LYS A 156 -16.68 12.72 -18.71
C LYS A 156 -18.03 12.08 -18.39
N LEU A 157 -18.03 10.95 -17.69
CA LEU A 157 -19.26 10.27 -17.27
C LEU A 157 -20.05 11.08 -16.24
N GLU A 158 -19.39 11.84 -15.36
CA GLU A 158 -20.05 12.75 -14.41
C GLU A 158 -20.75 13.91 -15.13
N ILE A 159 -20.11 14.49 -16.15
CA ILE A 159 -20.74 15.51 -17.00
C ILE A 159 -21.95 14.93 -17.73
N GLU A 160 -21.83 13.73 -18.30
CA GLU A 160 -22.93 13.05 -18.99
C GLU A 160 -24.11 12.75 -18.04
N LYS A 161 -23.80 12.27 -16.83
CA LYS A 161 -24.79 12.08 -15.76
C LYS A 161 -25.49 13.39 -15.38
N GLN A 162 -24.75 14.49 -15.26
CA GLN A 162 -25.34 15.80 -14.94
C GLN A 162 -26.24 16.29 -16.08
N ASN A 163 -25.84 16.09 -17.33
CA ASN A 163 -26.66 16.44 -18.49
C ASN A 163 -27.96 15.63 -18.52
N LEU A 164 -27.90 14.32 -18.31
CA LEU A 164 -29.07 13.46 -18.19
C LEU A 164 -29.97 13.89 -17.03
N SER A 165 -29.39 14.22 -15.88
CA SER A 165 -30.15 14.73 -14.73
C SER A 165 -30.89 16.02 -15.06
N ASN A 166 -30.27 16.94 -15.80
CA ASN A 166 -30.89 18.19 -16.22
C ASN A 166 -32.02 17.94 -17.22
N GLU A 167 -31.84 16.99 -18.14
CA GLU A 167 -32.85 16.60 -19.12
C GLU A 167 -34.07 15.96 -18.46
N ILE A 168 -33.86 15.08 -17.46
CA ILE A 168 -34.93 14.51 -16.64
C ILE A 168 -35.69 15.61 -15.89
N THR A 169 -35.00 16.56 -15.26
CA THR A 169 -35.63 17.68 -14.58
C THR A 169 -36.50 18.49 -15.54
N LYS A 170 -36.01 18.78 -16.75
CA LYS A 170 -36.77 19.48 -17.79
C LYS A 170 -38.03 18.71 -18.19
N ILE A 171 -37.94 17.39 -18.40
CA ILE A 171 -39.10 16.54 -18.68
C ILE A 171 -40.11 16.56 -17.53
N ILE A 172 -39.65 16.54 -16.27
CA ILE A 172 -40.50 16.64 -15.09
C ILE A 172 -41.21 18.00 -15.07
N GLU A 173 -40.51 19.10 -15.34
CA GLU A 173 -41.10 20.44 -15.40
C GLU A 173 -42.14 20.57 -16.52
N GLU A 174 -41.84 20.06 -17.72
CA GLU A 174 -42.77 20.02 -18.85
C GLU A 174 -44.02 19.18 -18.53
N ASN A 175 -43.84 18.01 -17.90
CA ASN A 175 -44.94 17.16 -17.46
C ASN A 175 -45.76 17.81 -16.34
N ASN A 176 -45.12 18.50 -15.39
CA ASN A 176 -45.81 19.23 -14.34
C ASN A 176 -46.60 20.42 -14.90
N ALA A 177 -46.05 21.13 -15.89
CA ALA A 177 -46.77 22.20 -16.59
C ALA A 177 -47.97 21.65 -17.38
N ALA A 178 -47.80 20.53 -18.08
CA ALA A 178 -48.89 19.84 -18.76
C ALA A 178 -49.96 19.30 -17.79
N MET A 179 -49.54 18.76 -16.64
CA MET A 179 -50.42 18.32 -15.57
C MET A 179 -51.18 19.50 -14.94
N LYS A 180 -50.53 20.64 -14.75
CA LYS A 180 -51.17 21.86 -14.26
C LYS A 180 -52.19 22.41 -15.26
N SER A 181 -51.85 22.43 -16.55
CA SER A 181 -52.78 22.80 -17.63
C SER A 181 -53.98 21.83 -17.70
N LYS A 182 -53.73 20.52 -17.58
CA LYS A 182 -54.81 19.52 -17.46
C LYS A 182 -55.61 19.66 -16.17
N GLN A 183 -54.99 20.08 -15.07
CA GLN A 183 -55.67 20.35 -13.80
C GLN A 183 -56.57 21.57 -13.93
N GLU A 184 -56.13 22.61 -14.64
CA GLU A 184 -56.94 23.79 -14.98
C GLU A 184 -58.09 23.42 -15.93
N GLU A 185 -57.88 22.52 -16.90
CA GLU A 185 -58.97 21.93 -17.68
C GLU A 185 -59.94 21.14 -16.79
N ILE A 186 -59.44 20.28 -15.89
CA ILE A 186 -60.25 19.50 -14.94
C ILE A 186 -61.05 20.42 -14.01
N ASP A 187 -60.46 21.51 -13.53
CA ASP A 187 -61.14 22.48 -12.68
C ASP A 187 -62.13 23.33 -13.51
N GLY A 188 -61.84 23.56 -14.79
CA GLY A 188 -62.80 24.04 -15.79
C GLY A 188 -63.97 23.06 -15.98
N TYR A 189 -63.71 21.76 -16.05
CA TYR A 189 -64.73 20.70 -16.11
C TYR A 189 -65.52 20.58 -14.80
N LYS A 190 -64.91 20.80 -13.64
CA LYS A 190 -65.62 20.88 -12.35
C LYS A 190 -66.49 22.11 -12.26
N ASN A 191 -66.07 23.25 -12.80
CA ASN A 191 -66.91 24.44 -12.90
C ASN A 191 -68.05 24.25 -13.91
N LEU A 192 -67.80 23.60 -15.04
CA LEU A 192 -68.83 23.16 -15.99
C LEU A 192 -69.78 22.14 -15.36
N GLN A 193 -69.28 21.22 -14.53
CA GLN A 193 -70.09 20.26 -13.78
C GLN A 193 -70.92 20.98 -12.72
N LYS A 194 -70.37 21.98 -12.03
CA LYS A 194 -71.11 22.83 -11.08
C LYS A 194 -72.20 23.65 -11.78
N ILE A 195 -71.91 24.20 -12.96
CA ILE A 195 -72.91 24.86 -13.82
C ILE A 195 -73.94 23.84 -14.32
N LYS A 196 -73.53 22.63 -14.67
CA LYS A 196 -74.40 21.53 -15.10
C LYS A 196 -75.27 21.01 -13.96
N ASP A 197 -74.77 20.99 -12.73
CA ASP A 197 -75.47 20.60 -11.52
C ASP A 197 -76.41 21.73 -11.05
N GLU A 198 -76.03 23.00 -11.21
CA GLU A 198 -76.93 24.15 -11.02
C GLU A 198 -78.02 24.21 -12.11
N PHE A 199 -77.67 23.88 -13.36
CA PHE A 199 -78.61 23.77 -14.47
C PHE A 199 -79.51 22.54 -14.31
N ALA A 200 -78.98 21.41 -13.80
CA ALA A 200 -79.74 20.20 -13.49
C ALA A 200 -80.67 20.44 -12.31
N ASN A 201 -80.23 21.12 -11.24
CA ASN A 201 -81.08 21.50 -10.11
C ASN A 201 -82.17 22.49 -10.53
N ASN A 202 -81.87 23.46 -11.40
CA ASN A 202 -82.89 24.35 -11.97
C ASN A 202 -83.84 23.58 -12.90
N LYS A 203 -83.33 22.67 -13.72
CA LYS A 203 -84.14 21.78 -14.57
C LYS A 203 -84.99 20.81 -13.77
N GLU A 204 -84.48 20.30 -12.66
CA GLU A 204 -85.17 19.39 -11.75
C GLU A 204 -86.26 20.13 -11.01
N LYS A 205 -86.02 21.38 -10.60
CA LYS A 205 -87.06 22.28 -10.06
C LYS A 205 -88.12 22.65 -11.10
N GLU A 206 -87.72 22.95 -12.34
CA GLU A 206 -88.65 23.15 -13.46
C GLU A 206 -89.41 21.86 -13.82
N LEU A 207 -88.76 20.70 -13.73
CA LEU A 207 -89.34 19.38 -13.99
C LEU A 207 -90.28 18.98 -12.85
N GLU A 208 -90.01 19.36 -11.62
CA GLU A 208 -90.87 19.12 -10.46
C GLU A 208 -92.10 20.05 -10.50
N GLU A 209 -91.93 21.31 -10.90
CA GLU A 209 -93.06 22.19 -11.22
C GLU A 209 -93.86 21.70 -12.44
N ALA A 210 -93.19 21.21 -13.48
CA ALA A 210 -93.81 20.65 -14.66
C ALA A 210 -94.54 19.34 -14.34
N ASN A 211 -93.98 18.47 -13.49
CA ASN A 211 -94.58 17.22 -13.01
C ASN A 211 -95.74 17.48 -12.06
N THR A 212 -95.71 18.57 -11.29
CA THR A 212 -96.84 19.00 -10.47
C THR A 212 -97.98 19.49 -11.37
N LYS A 213 -97.66 20.27 -12.41
CA LYS A 213 -98.62 20.66 -13.46
C LYS A 213 -99.08 19.46 -14.30
N LEU A 214 -98.22 18.46 -14.51
CA LEU A 214 -98.54 17.22 -15.22
C LEU A 214 -99.47 16.37 -14.39
N LYS A 215 -99.22 16.17 -13.09
CA LYS A 215 -100.14 15.52 -12.15
C LYS A 215 -101.50 16.20 -12.08
N GLN A 216 -101.53 17.54 -12.04
CA GLN A 216 -102.79 18.29 -12.12
C GLN A 216 -103.49 18.06 -13.46
N LYS A 217 -102.75 17.99 -14.56
CA LYS A 217 -103.29 17.64 -15.87
C LYS A 217 -103.72 16.18 -15.97
N ASP A 218 -103.03 15.25 -15.31
CA ASP A 218 -103.35 13.82 -15.27
C ASP A 218 -104.58 13.56 -14.40
N GLU A 219 -104.80 14.34 -13.33
CA GLU A 219 -106.05 14.34 -12.58
C GLU A 219 -107.21 14.90 -13.40
N ILE A 220 -106.97 15.97 -14.18
CA ILE A 220 -107.94 16.51 -15.14
C ILE A 220 -108.20 15.50 -16.26
N ILE A 221 -107.17 14.82 -16.78
CA ILE A 221 -107.30 13.79 -17.80
C ILE A 221 -108.00 12.56 -17.23
N ALA A 222 -107.75 12.16 -15.98
CA ALA A 222 -108.47 11.07 -15.33
C ALA A 222 -109.94 11.43 -15.02
N ASP A 223 -110.25 12.70 -14.76
CA ASP A 223 -111.62 13.21 -14.67
C ASP A 223 -112.30 13.26 -16.05
N LEU A 224 -111.58 13.69 -17.09
CA LEU A 224 -112.06 13.69 -18.47
C LEU A 224 -112.21 12.26 -19.01
N LEU A 225 -111.32 11.34 -18.71
CA LEU A 225 -111.40 9.92 -19.07
C LEU A 225 -112.54 9.23 -18.33
N ARG A 226 -112.82 9.58 -17.06
CA ARG A 226 -114.05 9.14 -16.38
C ARG A 226 -115.30 9.71 -17.05
N LYS A 227 -115.28 10.96 -17.50
CA LYS A 227 -116.38 11.57 -18.27
C LYS A 227 -116.51 10.96 -19.67
N VAL A 228 -115.41 10.54 -20.28
CA VAL A 228 -115.37 9.83 -21.57
C VAL A 228 -115.83 8.40 -21.38
N GLU A 229 -115.50 7.67 -20.32
CA GLU A 229 -116.09 6.36 -20.00
C GLU A 229 -117.59 6.45 -19.74
N VAL A 230 -118.06 7.51 -19.08
CA VAL A 230 -119.50 7.81 -18.95
C VAL A 230 -120.10 8.16 -20.32
N GLY A 231 -119.33 8.80 -21.19
CA GLY A 231 -119.68 9.11 -22.58
C GLY A 231 -119.68 7.89 -23.49
N GLU A 232 -118.75 6.96 -23.35
CA GLU A 232 -118.58 5.71 -24.09
C GLU A 232 -119.58 4.67 -23.63
N ASN A 233 -119.96 4.67 -22.35
CA ASN A 233 -121.12 3.91 -21.88
C ASN A 233 -122.42 4.50 -22.44
N LYS A 234 -122.53 5.83 -22.60
CA LYS A 234 -123.64 6.47 -23.31
C LYS A 234 -123.61 6.22 -24.82
N ILE A 235 -122.43 6.18 -25.45
CA ILE A 235 -122.25 5.88 -26.87
C ILE A 235 -122.49 4.39 -27.13
N SER A 236 -122.07 3.49 -26.24
CA SER A 236 -122.40 2.06 -26.29
C SER A 236 -123.91 1.82 -26.12
N LEU A 237 -124.56 2.53 -25.20
CA LEU A 237 -126.03 2.55 -25.09
C LEU A 237 -126.68 3.13 -26.35
N GLN A 238 -126.11 4.18 -26.96
CA GLN A 238 -126.57 4.79 -28.21
C GLN A 238 -126.24 3.95 -29.45
N GLU A 239 -125.17 3.15 -29.45
CA GLU A 239 -124.77 2.20 -30.50
C GLU A 239 -125.64 0.94 -30.41
N GLU A 240 -126.03 0.54 -29.20
CA GLU A 240 -127.09 -0.45 -28.99
C GLU A 240 -128.44 0.11 -29.44
N GLU A 241 -128.73 1.39 -29.21
CA GLU A 241 -129.91 2.10 -29.73
C GLU A 241 -129.86 2.25 -31.26
N ILE A 242 -128.70 2.55 -31.85
CA ILE A 242 -128.47 2.64 -33.29
C ILE A 242 -128.53 1.25 -33.92
N MET A 243 -128.06 0.20 -33.26
CA MET A 243 -128.26 -1.18 -33.71
C MET A 243 -129.72 -1.61 -33.57
N LYS A 244 -130.44 -1.17 -32.54
CA LYS A 244 -131.91 -1.35 -32.42
C LYS A 244 -132.64 -0.60 -33.53
N LEU A 245 -132.20 0.62 -33.86
CA LEU A 245 -132.75 1.43 -34.95
C LEU A 245 -132.38 0.85 -36.33
N GLN A 246 -131.19 0.28 -36.52
CA GLN A 246 -130.77 -0.41 -37.75
C GLN A 246 -131.45 -1.77 -37.92
N ARG A 247 -131.77 -2.48 -36.82
CA ARG A 247 -132.66 -3.65 -36.83
C ARG A 247 -134.10 -3.25 -37.17
N ALA A 248 -134.62 -2.18 -36.55
CA ALA A 248 -135.93 -1.61 -36.88
C ALA A 248 -135.98 -1.09 -38.34
N GLN A 249 -134.90 -0.50 -38.85
CA GLN A 249 -134.78 -0.04 -40.24
C GLN A 249 -134.67 -1.22 -41.21
N SER A 250 -134.03 -2.33 -40.81
CA SER A 250 -134.00 -3.59 -41.58
C SER A 250 -135.37 -4.29 -41.57
N ASP A 251 -136.11 -4.24 -40.46
CA ASP A 251 -137.48 -4.75 -40.33
C ASP A 251 -138.49 -3.87 -41.10
N MET A 252 -138.28 -2.54 -41.14
CA MET A 252 -139.03 -1.60 -42.00
C MET A 252 -138.68 -1.75 -43.49
N MET A 253 -137.44 -2.12 -43.84
CA MET A 253 -137.05 -2.43 -45.22
C MET A 253 -137.58 -3.81 -45.69
N ARG A 254 -137.90 -4.74 -44.77
CA ARG A 254 -138.69 -5.95 -45.06
C ARG A 254 -140.19 -5.67 -45.17
N ASN A 255 -140.68 -4.59 -44.57
CA ASN A 255 -142.09 -4.18 -44.58
C ASN A 255 -142.26 -2.69 -44.97
N GLY A 256 -141.93 -2.33 -46.23
CA GLY A 256 -142.46 -1.13 -46.89
C GLY A 256 -141.79 0.23 -46.58
N LYS A 257 -141.12 0.75 -47.62
CA LYS A 257 -140.65 2.14 -47.89
C LYS A 257 -140.93 3.24 -46.84
N PRO A 258 -139.87 3.97 -46.45
CA PRO A 258 -139.96 5.41 -46.22
C PRO A 258 -138.97 6.24 -47.07
N SER A 259 -139.36 7.50 -47.22
CA SER A 259 -138.91 8.52 -48.16
C SER A 259 -137.75 9.39 -47.68
N ASN A 260 -136.95 9.83 -48.67
CA ASN A 260 -135.90 10.83 -48.67
C ASN A 260 -135.96 11.94 -47.60
N GLY A 261 -134.89 12.01 -46.79
CA GLY A 261 -134.51 13.19 -46.02
C GLY A 261 -133.41 12.87 -45.01
N GLU A 262 -132.24 13.50 -45.17
CA GLU A 262 -131.18 13.66 -44.14
C GLU A 262 -130.17 12.51 -43.93
N VAL A 263 -129.19 12.38 -44.83
CA VAL A 263 -127.87 11.83 -44.52
C VAL A 263 -126.79 12.68 -45.19
N SER A 264 -126.30 13.70 -44.49
CA SER A 264 -125.07 14.39 -44.85
C SER A 264 -124.53 15.20 -43.66
N LYS A 265 -123.79 14.55 -42.76
CA LYS A 265 -122.87 15.20 -41.80
C LYS A 265 -122.00 14.20 -41.02
N ILE A 266 -121.15 13.41 -41.69
CA ILE A 266 -119.99 12.78 -41.03
C ILE A 266 -118.83 12.72 -42.04
N GLN A 267 -117.96 13.73 -42.01
CA GLN A 267 -116.61 13.64 -42.58
C GLN A 267 -115.70 14.59 -41.79
N ILE A 268 -115.12 14.10 -40.69
CA ILE A 268 -113.88 14.65 -40.14
C ILE A 268 -112.97 13.47 -39.85
N ASN A 269 -111.98 13.32 -40.75
CA ASN A 269 -110.86 12.41 -40.67
C ASN A 269 -109.69 13.21 -40.08
N LEU A 270 -109.18 12.84 -38.91
CA LEU A 270 -108.05 13.49 -38.25
C LEU A 270 -107.02 12.44 -37.79
N ASN A 271 -105.79 12.63 -38.29
CA ASN A 271 -104.52 12.50 -37.57
C ASN A 271 -104.02 11.13 -37.05
N SER A 272 -104.04 10.05 -37.84
CA SER A 272 -103.30 8.81 -37.50
C SER A 272 -101.85 8.78 -38.03
N VAL A 273 -101.48 9.64 -38.98
CA VAL A 273 -100.19 9.55 -39.69
C VAL A 273 -99.06 10.30 -38.98
N GLU A 274 -99.36 11.46 -38.37
CA GLU A 274 -98.35 12.31 -37.71
C GLU A 274 -97.78 11.65 -36.42
N SER A 275 -98.66 11.01 -35.64
CA SER A 275 -98.28 10.33 -34.39
C SER A 275 -97.38 9.11 -34.63
N SER A 276 -97.58 8.39 -35.74
CA SER A 276 -96.73 7.25 -36.09
C SER A 276 -95.33 7.68 -36.51
N ARG A 277 -95.18 8.87 -37.12
CA ARG A 277 -93.88 9.40 -37.54
C ARG A 277 -93.03 9.80 -36.35
N ILE A 278 -93.61 10.52 -35.38
CA ILE A 278 -92.92 10.99 -34.18
C ILE A 278 -92.44 9.81 -33.33
N LEU A 279 -93.26 8.76 -33.18
CA LEU A 279 -92.87 7.53 -32.46
C LEU A 279 -91.68 6.82 -33.11
N THR A 280 -91.63 6.78 -34.43
CA THR A 280 -90.54 6.13 -35.17
C THR A 280 -89.23 6.90 -35.04
N GLU A 281 -89.30 8.23 -34.97
CA GLU A 281 -88.13 9.11 -34.84
C GLU A 281 -87.52 9.00 -33.43
N CYS A 282 -88.36 9.02 -32.38
CA CYS A 282 -87.92 8.82 -31.00
C CYS A 282 -87.28 7.43 -30.77
N GLN A 283 -87.76 6.39 -31.44
CA GLN A 283 -87.16 5.06 -31.33
C GLN A 283 -85.74 4.99 -31.92
N LYS A 284 -85.48 5.72 -33.01
CA LYS A 284 -84.14 5.78 -33.61
C LYS A 284 -83.14 6.50 -32.71
N ASP A 285 -83.56 7.58 -32.07
CA ASP A 285 -82.70 8.35 -31.15
C ASP A 285 -82.35 7.56 -29.89
N ILE A 286 -83.30 6.79 -29.35
CA ILE A 286 -83.07 5.90 -28.20
C ILE A 286 -82.06 4.80 -28.56
N GLU A 287 -82.18 4.20 -29.74
CA GLU A 287 -81.28 3.14 -30.20
C GLU A 287 -79.85 3.68 -30.44
N SER A 288 -79.73 4.89 -31.00
CA SER A 288 -78.46 5.59 -31.21
C SER A 288 -77.75 5.86 -29.87
N LEU A 289 -78.46 6.36 -28.87
CA LEU A 289 -77.90 6.64 -27.54
C LEU A 289 -77.47 5.37 -26.81
N ARG A 290 -78.19 4.25 -26.98
CA ARG A 290 -77.81 2.95 -26.40
C ARG A 290 -76.49 2.45 -26.96
N ASN A 291 -76.28 2.59 -28.27
CA ASN A 291 -75.04 2.16 -28.92
C ASN A 291 -73.83 3.00 -28.47
N GLN A 292 -73.99 4.32 -28.36
CA GLN A 292 -72.94 5.20 -27.84
C GLN A 292 -72.55 4.86 -26.39
N LEU A 293 -73.55 4.53 -25.54
CA LEU A 293 -73.32 4.18 -24.15
C LEU A 293 -72.64 2.81 -24.01
N TYR A 294 -72.92 1.88 -24.92
CA TYR A 294 -72.23 0.60 -25.01
C TYR A 294 -70.76 0.76 -25.42
N GLU A 295 -70.47 1.58 -26.44
CA GLU A 295 -69.09 1.87 -26.88
C GLU A 295 -68.27 2.56 -25.77
N GLN A 296 -68.84 3.52 -25.04
CA GLN A 296 -68.13 4.16 -23.93
C GLN A 296 -67.79 3.20 -22.79
N ARG A 297 -68.64 2.19 -22.53
CA ARG A 297 -68.36 1.16 -21.52
C ARG A 297 -67.22 0.24 -21.94
N GLN A 298 -67.13 -0.09 -23.23
CA GLN A 298 -66.01 -0.89 -23.76
C GLN A 298 -64.69 -0.12 -23.63
N ILE A 299 -64.68 1.17 -24.00
CA ILE A 299 -63.50 2.03 -23.89
C ILE A 299 -63.05 2.18 -22.42
N SER A 300 -63.99 2.34 -21.47
CA SER A 300 -63.66 2.40 -20.03
C SER A 300 -63.05 1.10 -19.54
N SER A 301 -63.60 -0.05 -19.95
CA SER A 301 -63.09 -1.36 -19.55
C SER A 301 -61.69 -1.66 -20.09
N GLU A 302 -61.34 -1.18 -21.28
CA GLU A 302 -59.98 -1.33 -21.82
C GLU A 302 -58.97 -0.44 -21.07
N LYS A 303 -59.34 0.80 -20.75
CA LYS A 303 -58.47 1.70 -19.96
C LYS A 303 -58.21 1.18 -18.55
N ASP A 304 -59.19 0.54 -17.91
CA ASP A 304 -58.99 -0.07 -16.59
C ASP A 304 -58.01 -1.25 -16.62
N LYS A 305 -57.96 -2.01 -17.73
CA LYS A 305 -56.97 -3.06 -17.92
C LYS A 305 -55.57 -2.47 -18.07
N GLU A 306 -55.42 -1.43 -18.89
CA GLU A 306 -54.14 -0.73 -19.11
C GLU A 306 -53.59 -0.11 -17.82
N ILE A 307 -54.45 0.51 -17.01
CA ILE A 307 -54.07 1.08 -15.70
C ILE A 307 -53.56 0.00 -14.74
N ASN A 308 -54.20 -1.18 -14.72
CA ASN A 308 -53.78 -2.27 -13.84
C ASN A 308 -52.46 -2.90 -14.28
N GLU A 309 -52.21 -2.98 -15.59
CA GLU A 309 -50.93 -3.46 -16.13
C GLU A 309 -49.78 -2.52 -15.77
N MET A 310 -49.99 -1.19 -15.89
CA MET A 310 -49.01 -0.19 -15.46
C MET A 310 -48.72 -0.26 -13.95
N ARG A 311 -49.74 -0.48 -13.10
CA ARG A 311 -49.53 -0.65 -11.64
C ARG A 311 -48.65 -1.86 -11.32
N ASN A 312 -48.85 -2.98 -12.01
CA ASN A 312 -48.04 -4.18 -11.83
C ASN A 312 -46.59 -3.95 -12.23
N GLN A 313 -46.34 -3.22 -13.32
CA GLN A 313 -44.99 -2.86 -13.74
C GLN A 313 -44.29 -1.96 -12.71
N ILE A 314 -44.99 -0.94 -12.18
CA ILE A 314 -44.45 -0.06 -11.12
C ILE A 314 -44.07 -0.86 -9.87
N GLN A 315 -44.90 -1.83 -9.46
CA GLN A 315 -44.63 -2.66 -8.29
C GLN A 315 -43.40 -3.55 -8.48
N ASN A 316 -43.21 -4.09 -9.69
CA ASN A 316 -42.04 -4.90 -10.02
C ASN A 316 -40.74 -4.08 -10.01
N TYR A 317 -40.79 -2.85 -10.55
CA TYR A 317 -39.64 -1.93 -10.50
C TYR A 317 -39.27 -1.53 -9.06
N LYS A 318 -40.26 -1.30 -8.19
CA LYS A 318 -40.00 -1.03 -6.76
C LYS A 318 -39.30 -2.20 -6.08
N SER A 319 -39.79 -3.43 -6.26
CA SER A 319 -39.17 -4.64 -5.70
C SER A 319 -37.72 -4.83 -6.18
N THR A 320 -37.44 -4.50 -7.44
CA THR A 320 -36.08 -4.58 -8.01
C THR A 320 -35.17 -3.52 -7.38
N LEU A 321 -35.68 -2.30 -7.19
CA LEU A 321 -34.97 -1.19 -6.55
C LEU A 321 -34.62 -1.49 -5.09
N ASP A 322 -35.55 -2.09 -4.35
CA ASP A 322 -35.35 -2.46 -2.94
C ASP A 322 -34.29 -3.58 -2.82
N THR A 323 -34.31 -4.56 -3.73
CA THR A 323 -33.28 -5.62 -3.80
C THR A 323 -31.87 -5.05 -4.10
N ILE A 324 -31.78 -4.02 -4.94
CA ILE A 324 -30.50 -3.36 -5.28
C ILE A 324 -29.96 -2.55 -4.09
N LYS A 325 -30.84 -1.91 -3.32
CA LYS A 325 -30.46 -1.11 -2.13
C LYS A 325 -29.95 -2.00 -1.00
N GLU A 326 -30.61 -3.11 -0.73
CA GLU A 326 -30.27 -4.01 0.39
C GLU A 326 -29.01 -4.85 0.11
N GLY A 327 -28.66 -5.12 -1.15
CA GLY A 327 -27.54 -6.00 -1.50
C GLY A 327 -26.16 -5.34 -1.65
N ASN A 328 -26.07 -4.01 -1.80
CA ASN A 328 -24.85 -3.38 -2.31
C ASN A 328 -24.21 -2.33 -1.38
N GLU A 329 -24.99 -1.66 -0.54
CA GLU A 329 -24.49 -0.50 0.22
C GLU A 329 -23.50 -0.90 1.34
N GLU A 330 -23.81 -1.96 2.10
CA GLU A 330 -22.94 -2.48 3.15
C GLU A 330 -21.67 -3.13 2.58
N SER A 331 -21.78 -3.85 1.45
CA SER A 331 -20.63 -4.47 0.80
C SER A 331 -19.72 -3.44 0.14
N LEU A 332 -20.24 -2.34 -0.40
CA LEU A 332 -19.43 -1.25 -0.95
C LEU A 332 -18.78 -0.42 0.15
N GLN A 333 -19.51 -0.07 1.22
CA GLN A 333 -18.93 0.69 2.33
C GLN A 333 -17.78 -0.07 3.00
N LYS A 334 -17.92 -1.39 3.16
CA LYS A 334 -16.84 -2.23 3.67
C LYS A 334 -15.63 -2.27 2.71
N LYS A 335 -15.86 -2.45 1.41
CA LYS A 335 -14.78 -2.44 0.40
C LYS A 335 -14.06 -1.09 0.31
N ILE A 336 -14.80 0.02 0.40
CA ILE A 336 -14.24 1.38 0.41
C ILE A 336 -13.43 1.61 1.68
N SER A 337 -13.91 1.16 2.84
CA SER A 337 -13.16 1.26 4.11
C SER A 337 -11.88 0.43 4.09
N ASP A 338 -11.94 -0.80 3.57
CA ASP A 338 -10.78 -1.69 3.45
C ASP A 338 -9.75 -1.14 2.44
N GLN A 339 -10.20 -0.57 1.32
CA GLN A 339 -9.33 0.08 0.33
C GLN A 339 -8.71 1.38 0.86
N ALA A 340 -9.43 2.19 1.64
CA ALA A 340 -8.89 3.40 2.25
C ALA A 340 -7.75 3.09 3.23
N LYS A 341 -7.89 2.04 4.06
CA LYS A 341 -6.81 1.56 4.93
C LYS A 341 -5.59 1.08 4.14
N THR A 342 -5.81 0.38 3.03
CA THR A 342 -4.73 -0.12 2.17
C THR A 342 -3.97 1.02 1.51
N ILE A 343 -4.65 2.10 1.11
CA ILE A 343 -4.04 3.30 0.52
C ILE A 343 -3.20 4.06 1.55
N GLU A 344 -3.69 4.21 2.79
CA GLU A 344 -2.95 4.85 3.88
C GLU A 344 -1.66 4.06 4.24
N GLU A 345 -1.74 2.74 4.29
CA GLU A 345 -0.57 1.86 4.49
C GLU A 345 0.46 1.98 3.33
N LEU A 346 -0.01 2.10 2.08
CA LEU A 346 0.85 2.27 0.90
C LEU A 346 1.50 3.66 0.79
N GLU A 347 0.83 4.73 1.22
CA GLU A 347 1.40 6.08 1.24
C GLU A 347 2.47 6.23 2.31
N ILE A 348 2.28 5.61 3.48
CA ILE A 348 3.29 5.55 4.54
C ILE A 348 4.51 4.73 4.05
N GLN A 349 4.29 3.61 3.37
CA GLN A 349 5.37 2.85 2.73
C GLN A 349 6.16 3.69 1.70
N LYS A 350 5.49 4.44 0.82
CA LYS A 350 6.15 5.29 -0.18
C LYS A 350 7.00 6.40 0.44
N GLN A 351 6.55 6.99 1.55
CA GLN A 351 7.36 7.97 2.28
C GLN A 351 8.57 7.32 2.97
N PHE A 352 8.44 6.09 3.44
CA PHE A 352 9.51 5.33 4.10
C PHE A 352 10.65 4.93 3.14
N TYR A 353 10.31 4.44 1.94
CA TYR A 353 11.30 3.92 0.97
C TYR A 353 12.03 5.01 0.18
N SER A 354 11.42 6.19 -0.01
CA SER A 354 11.97 7.21 -0.92
C SER A 354 12.98 8.19 -0.30
N ARG A 355 13.11 8.23 1.04
CA ARG A 355 13.82 9.35 1.70
C ARG A 355 15.00 9.02 2.59
N SER A 356 15.17 7.82 3.11
CA SER A 356 16.10 7.66 4.22
C SER A 356 17.14 6.55 4.03
N LYS A 357 18.33 6.94 3.55
CA LYS A 357 19.57 6.15 3.76
C LYS A 357 20.18 6.40 5.15
N ASN A 358 19.59 7.30 5.95
CA ASN A 358 20.12 7.74 7.23
C ASN A 358 19.33 7.07 8.37
N SER A 359 20.00 6.19 9.10
CA SER A 359 19.44 5.47 10.23
C SER A 359 18.82 6.38 11.30
N HIS A 360 19.28 7.63 11.42
CA HIS A 360 18.72 8.61 12.34
C HIS A 360 17.33 9.12 11.92
N GLU A 361 17.10 9.38 10.63
CA GLU A 361 15.79 9.83 10.13
C GLU A 361 14.75 8.72 10.20
N LEU A 362 15.17 7.48 9.94
CA LEU A 362 14.33 6.31 10.19
C LEU A 362 13.91 6.27 11.67
N TYR A 363 14.85 6.40 12.61
CA TYR A 363 14.53 6.42 14.04
C TYR A 363 13.53 7.54 14.41
N ILE A 364 13.73 8.76 13.90
CA ILE A 364 12.78 9.88 14.11
C ILE A 364 11.38 9.51 13.60
N THR A 365 11.30 8.83 12.46
CA THR A 365 10.04 8.39 11.86
C THR A 365 9.37 7.32 12.72
N PHE A 366 10.12 6.31 13.19
CA PHE A 366 9.62 5.30 14.13
C PHE A 366 9.10 5.94 15.42
N LYS A 367 9.82 6.92 15.98
CA LYS A 367 9.40 7.66 17.16
C LYS A 367 8.08 8.39 16.96
N LYS A 368 7.89 9.03 15.80
CA LYS A 368 6.62 9.69 15.45
C LYS A 368 5.48 8.66 15.33
N LEU A 369 5.69 7.57 14.62
CA LEU A 369 4.69 6.51 14.44
C LEU A 369 4.31 5.85 15.77
N ALA A 370 5.28 5.64 16.65
CA ALA A 370 5.06 5.11 17.99
C ALA A 370 4.21 6.06 18.84
N ALA A 371 4.48 7.37 18.79
CA ALA A 371 3.67 8.39 19.47
C ALA A 371 2.22 8.43 18.95
N GLU A 372 2.01 8.08 17.68
CA GLU A 372 0.69 7.96 17.04
C GLU A 372 0.02 6.60 17.28
N GLY A 373 0.69 5.65 17.94
CA GLY A 373 0.18 4.30 18.19
C GLY A 373 0.12 3.40 16.95
N ASN A 374 0.83 3.75 15.87
CA ASN A 374 0.79 3.04 14.61
C ASN A 374 1.78 1.85 14.58
N THR A 375 1.51 0.82 15.39
CA THR A 375 2.39 -0.35 15.56
C THR A 375 2.48 -1.24 14.32
N LYS A 376 1.47 -1.22 13.44
CA LYS A 376 1.46 -2.02 12.19
C LYS A 376 2.55 -1.62 11.21
N VAL A 377 2.79 -0.32 11.06
CA VAL A 377 3.85 0.19 10.17
C VAL A 377 5.23 -0.18 10.72
N ILE A 378 5.36 -0.18 12.05
CA ILE A 378 6.58 -0.60 12.75
C ILE A 378 6.83 -2.10 12.52
N GLU A 379 5.79 -2.93 12.65
CA GLU A 379 5.84 -4.39 12.40
C GLU A 379 6.24 -4.69 10.95
N TYR A 380 5.60 -4.03 9.97
CA TYR A 380 5.95 -4.15 8.55
C TYR A 380 7.42 -3.79 8.28
N SER A 381 7.92 -2.74 8.92
CA SER A 381 9.32 -2.30 8.74
C SER A 381 10.31 -3.30 9.35
N LYS A 382 9.97 -3.89 10.51
CA LYS A 382 10.76 -4.96 11.12
C LYS A 382 10.85 -6.19 10.21
N ASP A 383 9.74 -6.64 9.62
CA ASP A 383 9.70 -7.82 8.74
C ASP A 383 10.56 -7.65 7.46
N ARG A 384 10.86 -6.41 7.09
CA ARG A 384 11.76 -6.06 5.99
C ARG A 384 13.22 -5.86 6.42
N GLY A 385 13.55 -6.16 7.67
CA GLY A 385 14.92 -6.08 8.20
C GLY A 385 15.36 -4.68 8.64
N PHE A 386 14.46 -3.69 8.69
CA PHE A 386 14.79 -2.35 9.19
C PHE A 386 14.96 -2.30 10.71
N SER A 387 14.80 -3.41 11.44
CA SER A 387 14.90 -3.44 12.90
C SER A 387 16.28 -3.08 13.47
N TYR A 388 17.31 -3.09 12.64
CA TYR A 388 18.69 -2.82 13.01
C TYR A 388 19.15 -1.48 12.42
N LEU A 389 19.91 -0.70 13.19
CA LEU A 389 20.63 0.43 12.60
C LEU A 389 21.74 -0.12 11.69
N MET A 390 22.28 0.74 10.83
CA MET A 390 23.42 0.40 9.95
C MET A 390 24.67 -0.08 10.74
N ASP A 391 24.72 0.18 12.05
CA ASP A 391 25.72 -0.38 12.95
C ASP A 391 25.15 -1.64 13.63
N PRO A 392 25.78 -2.83 13.47
CA PRO A 392 25.37 -4.07 14.15
C PRO A 392 25.36 -3.96 15.68
N LYS A 393 25.90 -2.88 16.25
CA LYS A 393 25.93 -2.61 17.69
C LYS A 393 24.71 -1.87 18.21
N GLU A 394 23.80 -1.37 17.38
CA GLU A 394 22.64 -0.62 17.88
C GLU A 394 21.34 -0.97 17.15
N THR A 395 20.27 -1.14 17.92
CA THR A 395 18.89 -1.30 17.42
C THR A 395 18.09 -0.05 17.72
N PHE A 396 16.99 0.18 16.99
CA PHE A 396 16.04 1.25 17.36
C PHE A 396 15.54 1.12 18.79
N LEU A 397 15.44 -0.11 19.30
CA LEU A 397 15.02 -0.38 20.67
C LEU A 397 16.05 0.09 21.70
N THR A 398 17.35 -0.17 21.47
CA THR A 398 18.41 0.34 22.34
C THR A 398 18.57 1.85 22.22
N THR A 399 18.38 2.44 21.05
CA THR A 399 18.39 3.91 20.86
C THR A 399 17.24 4.58 21.61
N ALA A 400 16.02 4.04 21.52
CA ALA A 400 14.88 4.51 22.31
C ALA A 400 15.17 4.43 23.82
N ALA A 401 15.86 3.38 24.27
CA ALA A 401 16.26 3.25 25.66
C ALA A 401 17.33 4.27 26.08
N TYR A 402 18.31 4.57 25.22
CA TYR A 402 19.32 5.60 25.47
C TYR A 402 18.70 7.00 25.58
N ASP A 403 17.71 7.29 24.74
CA ASP A 403 16.89 8.51 24.80
C ASP A 403 15.91 8.54 26.00
N ASN A 404 15.85 7.45 26.76
CA ASN A 404 14.89 7.22 27.84
C ASN A 404 13.41 7.34 27.39
N ASP A 405 13.14 7.02 26.11
CA ASP A 405 11.83 7.10 25.48
C ASP A 405 11.06 5.78 25.60
N PHE A 406 10.40 5.61 26.74
CA PHE A 406 9.62 4.40 27.02
C PHE A 406 8.46 4.19 26.04
N VAL A 407 7.80 5.26 25.58
CA VAL A 407 6.65 5.16 24.67
C VAL A 407 7.08 4.51 23.36
N THR A 408 8.19 5.00 22.78
CA THR A 408 8.74 4.44 21.55
C THR A 408 9.23 3.01 21.75
N ALA A 409 9.99 2.74 22.82
CA ALA A 409 10.49 1.40 23.11
C ALA A 409 9.37 0.37 23.31
N LYS A 410 8.28 0.76 23.97
CA LYS A 410 7.11 -0.09 24.17
C LYS A 410 6.44 -0.43 22.83
N ALA A 411 6.18 0.56 21.99
CA ALA A 411 5.57 0.35 20.67
C ALA A 411 6.42 -0.56 19.76
N LEU A 412 7.75 -0.42 19.83
CA LEU A 412 8.70 -1.27 19.11
C LEU A 412 8.61 -2.75 19.55
N VAL A 413 8.52 -3.00 20.87
CA VAL A 413 8.35 -4.37 21.40
C VAL A 413 6.96 -4.93 21.05
N GLU A 414 5.92 -4.12 21.12
CA GLU A 414 4.55 -4.52 20.74
C GLU A 414 4.44 -4.83 19.24
N ALA A 415 5.24 -4.17 18.40
CA ALA A 415 5.43 -4.52 16.99
C ALA A 415 6.34 -5.75 16.77
N GLY A 416 6.72 -6.45 17.85
CA GLY A 416 7.42 -7.72 17.82
C GLY A 416 8.93 -7.62 17.72
N MET A 417 9.56 -6.47 18.02
CA MET A 417 11.02 -6.44 18.22
C MET A 417 11.41 -7.27 19.44
N ASP A 418 12.54 -7.96 19.36
CA ASP A 418 13.03 -8.77 20.48
C ASP A 418 13.48 -7.87 21.64
N ALA A 419 12.66 -7.84 22.70
CA ALA A 419 12.93 -7.10 23.92
C ALA A 419 14.22 -7.53 24.65
N ASN A 420 14.73 -8.73 24.34
CA ASN A 420 15.94 -9.29 24.93
C ASN A 420 17.18 -9.13 24.06
N PHE A 421 17.06 -8.52 22.88
CA PHE A 421 18.20 -8.31 22.00
C PHE A 421 19.29 -7.50 22.72
N CYS A 422 20.51 -8.04 22.71
CA CYS A 422 21.68 -7.39 23.26
C CYS A 422 22.55 -6.84 22.14
N ASN A 423 23.09 -5.65 22.33
CA ASN A 423 24.16 -5.16 21.48
C ASN A 423 25.47 -5.94 21.68
N ALA A 424 26.53 -5.55 20.95
CA ALA A 424 27.85 -6.17 21.05
C ALA A 424 28.49 -6.10 22.44
N ASP A 425 28.09 -5.14 23.30
CA ASP A 425 28.55 -5.07 24.68
C ASP A 425 27.68 -5.94 25.63
N GLY A 426 26.72 -6.69 25.10
CA GLY A 426 25.77 -7.52 25.84
C GLY A 426 24.70 -6.72 26.58
N VAL A 427 24.47 -5.46 26.18
CA VAL A 427 23.49 -4.55 26.79
C VAL A 427 22.20 -4.58 26.00
N ASN A 428 21.06 -4.72 26.69
CA ASN A 428 19.73 -4.62 26.11
C ASN A 428 18.99 -3.37 26.61
N ALA A 429 17.82 -3.09 26.02
CA ALA A 429 17.01 -1.93 26.38
C ALA A 429 16.59 -1.91 27.86
N ALA A 430 16.29 -3.07 28.45
CA ALA A 430 15.91 -3.17 29.85
C ALA A 430 17.03 -2.69 30.79
N TRP A 431 18.28 -3.06 30.50
CA TRP A 431 19.44 -2.57 31.26
C TRP A 431 19.62 -1.06 31.10
N ILE A 432 19.52 -0.53 29.87
CA ILE A 432 19.67 0.91 29.63
C ILE A 432 18.60 1.72 30.39
N PHE A 433 17.34 1.28 30.36
CA PHE A 433 16.26 1.91 31.14
C PHE A 433 16.49 1.80 32.66
N HIS A 434 17.07 0.69 33.13
CA HIS A 434 17.44 0.53 34.53
C HIS A 434 18.51 1.54 34.95
N VAL A 435 19.56 1.71 34.15
CA VAL A 435 20.61 2.72 34.36
C VAL A 435 20.03 4.14 34.32
N ASN A 436 19.06 4.40 33.45
CA ASN A 436 18.36 5.67 33.32
C ASN A 436 17.26 5.90 34.39
N ASN A 437 17.14 5.02 35.39
CA ASN A 437 16.14 5.08 36.46
C ASN A 437 14.68 5.09 35.98
N ASN A 438 14.38 4.51 34.81
CA ASN A 438 13.03 4.42 34.26
C ASN A 438 12.34 3.12 34.70
N GLN A 439 11.89 3.11 35.96
CA GLN A 439 11.25 1.93 36.54
C GLN A 439 10.02 1.42 35.77
N PRO A 440 9.11 2.26 35.25
CA PRO A 440 7.99 1.79 34.44
C PRO A 440 8.44 0.98 33.20
N ALA A 441 9.48 1.45 32.51
CA ALA A 441 10.05 0.72 31.39
C ALA A 441 10.67 -0.61 31.84
N VAL A 442 11.48 -0.60 32.91
CA VAL A 442 12.11 -1.82 33.43
C VAL A 442 11.07 -2.89 33.79
N GLU A 443 9.97 -2.51 34.45
CA GLU A 443 8.90 -3.45 34.78
C GLU A 443 8.18 -3.98 33.55
N PHE A 444 7.99 -3.17 32.51
CA PHE A 444 7.47 -3.65 31.22
C PHE A 444 8.40 -4.69 30.57
N PHE A 445 9.71 -4.46 30.56
CA PHE A 445 10.67 -5.40 29.99
C PHE A 445 10.79 -6.70 30.79
N LYS A 446 10.65 -6.64 32.12
CA LYS A 446 10.63 -7.84 32.99
C LYS A 446 9.48 -8.79 32.68
N GLN A 447 8.37 -8.27 32.12
CA GLN A 447 7.20 -9.07 31.74
C GLN A 447 7.35 -9.74 30.38
N GLN A 448 8.39 -9.41 29.61
CA GLN A 448 8.60 -9.99 28.28
C GLN A 448 9.05 -11.44 28.36
N LYS A 449 8.65 -12.24 27.37
CA LYS A 449 9.00 -13.67 27.32
C LYS A 449 10.52 -13.84 27.29
N ASN A 450 11.02 -14.81 28.05
CA ASN A 450 12.46 -15.13 28.17
C ASN A 450 13.33 -14.00 28.75
N PHE A 451 12.74 -13.06 29.50
CA PHE A 451 13.52 -12.01 30.15
C PHE A 451 14.60 -12.58 31.08
N ASN A 452 15.85 -12.22 30.84
CA ASN A 452 16.97 -12.61 31.69
C ASN A 452 17.20 -11.57 32.79
N SER A 453 16.73 -11.83 34.01
CA SER A 453 16.89 -10.93 35.16
C SER A 453 18.35 -10.68 35.57
N SER A 454 19.28 -11.57 35.18
CA SER A 454 20.71 -11.37 35.45
C SER A 454 21.27 -10.16 34.69
N ILE A 455 20.62 -9.71 33.61
CA ILE A 455 21.08 -8.54 32.86
C ILE A 455 21.04 -7.28 33.72
N LEU A 456 20.02 -7.14 34.59
CA LEU A 456 19.88 -6.02 35.52
C LEU A 456 20.89 -6.06 36.67
N GLN A 457 21.46 -7.24 36.95
CA GLN A 457 22.50 -7.41 37.95
C GLN A 457 23.90 -7.13 37.43
N ARG A 458 24.05 -6.87 36.11
CA ARG A 458 25.34 -6.45 35.57
C ARG A 458 25.76 -5.19 36.31
N PRO A 459 26.92 -5.23 37.01
CA PRO A 459 27.37 -4.08 37.75
C PRO A 459 27.45 -2.92 36.78
N LEU A 460 26.72 -1.86 37.10
CA LEU A 460 27.02 -0.54 36.57
C LEU A 460 28.52 -0.35 36.77
N LEU A 461 29.29 -0.38 35.69
CA LEU A 461 30.53 0.37 35.65
C LEU A 461 30.07 1.81 35.85
N ILE A 462 29.95 2.23 37.12
CA ILE A 462 29.62 3.60 37.48
C ILE A 462 30.79 4.40 36.97
N PHE A 463 30.62 4.95 35.76
CA PHE A 463 31.60 5.80 35.14
C PHE A 463 31.75 7.02 36.02
N ASN A 464 32.86 7.10 36.75
CA ASN A 464 33.15 8.26 37.55
C ASN A 464 34.07 9.18 36.73
N PRO A 465 33.59 10.32 36.21
CA PRO A 465 34.36 11.19 35.32
C PRO A 465 35.63 11.77 35.95
N GLU A 466 35.75 11.73 37.28
CA GLU A 466 36.94 12.14 38.03
C GLU A 466 38.02 11.05 38.11
N ILE A 467 37.64 9.79 37.85
CA ILE A 467 38.45 8.60 38.11
C ILE A 467 38.69 7.78 36.83
N ASP A 468 37.65 7.59 36.03
CA ASP A 468 37.63 6.74 34.86
C ASP A 468 37.83 7.57 33.59
N CYS A 469 38.70 7.08 32.71
CA CYS A 469 38.96 7.76 31.44
C CYS A 469 37.70 7.73 30.58
N SER A 470 37.24 8.87 30.08
CA SER A 470 36.05 8.90 29.19
C SER A 470 36.26 8.06 27.92
N PHE A 471 37.51 7.79 27.53
CA PHE A 471 37.80 6.89 26.41
C PHE A 471 37.22 5.48 26.59
N ILE A 472 37.07 5.01 27.84
CA ILE A 472 36.45 3.71 28.16
C ILE A 472 35.02 3.62 27.60
N ILE A 473 34.27 4.72 27.69
CA ILE A 473 32.89 4.80 27.22
C ILE A 473 32.81 5.29 25.78
N THR A 474 33.71 6.18 25.34
CA THR A 474 33.61 6.78 24.01
C THR A 474 34.26 5.97 22.90
N ARG A 475 35.23 5.08 23.20
CA ARG A 475 35.98 4.25 22.22
C ARG A 475 36.18 4.97 20.89
N ASP A 476 36.92 6.08 20.94
CA ASP A 476 37.34 6.87 19.78
C ASP A 476 36.20 7.62 19.03
N VAL A 477 34.95 7.46 19.45
CA VAL A 477 33.81 8.22 18.92
C VAL A 477 33.71 9.58 19.61
N PRO A 478 33.75 10.71 18.87
CA PRO A 478 33.52 12.03 19.45
C PRO A 478 32.13 12.13 20.08
N SER A 479 32.07 12.23 21.41
CA SER A 479 30.82 12.29 22.16
C SER A 479 30.53 13.73 22.63
N PRO A 480 29.28 14.21 22.54
CA PRO A 480 28.86 15.37 23.30
C PRO A 480 28.77 15.00 24.78
N SER A 481 29.73 15.44 25.61
CA SER A 481 29.85 15.26 27.08
C SER A 481 30.80 14.13 27.51
N PRO A 482 31.82 14.38 28.38
CA PRO A 482 31.90 15.30 29.53
C PRO A 482 32.74 16.56 29.30
N GLU A 483 32.99 17.39 30.34
CA GLU A 483 33.98 18.48 30.28
C GLU A 483 35.34 17.95 29.81
N LEU A 484 35.81 18.46 28.67
CA LEU A 484 37.09 18.12 28.08
C LEU A 484 38.11 19.25 28.28
N TRP A 485 39.38 18.88 28.27
CA TRP A 485 40.51 19.76 28.53
C TRP A 485 41.56 19.57 27.44
N CYS A 486 42.41 20.57 27.22
CA CYS A 486 43.58 20.49 26.36
C CYS A 486 44.82 20.69 27.22
N CYS A 487 45.80 19.80 27.11
CA CYS A 487 47.06 19.90 27.83
C CYS A 487 48.12 20.56 26.95
N LEU A 488 48.47 21.82 27.24
CA LEU A 488 49.40 22.62 26.45
C LEU A 488 50.84 22.09 26.51
N ASP A 489 51.19 21.34 27.56
CA ASP A 489 52.54 20.76 27.72
C ASP A 489 52.73 19.43 26.97
N CYS A 490 51.64 18.75 26.56
CA CYS A 490 51.70 17.42 25.95
C CYS A 490 51.24 17.36 24.50
N SER A 491 50.63 18.44 24.00
CA SER A 491 49.89 18.43 22.75
C SER A 491 49.89 19.81 22.10
N ASP A 492 49.85 19.78 20.79
CA ASP A 492 49.67 20.94 19.92
C ASP A 492 48.15 21.12 19.73
N GLU A 493 47.51 22.04 20.48
CA GLU A 493 46.13 22.62 20.41
C GLU A 493 44.87 21.77 20.10
N TYR A 494 44.96 20.55 19.58
CA TYR A 494 43.85 19.78 19.01
C TYR A 494 43.49 18.51 19.78
N HIS A 495 44.24 18.14 20.83
CA HIS A 495 43.97 16.93 21.59
C HIS A 495 43.15 17.21 22.85
N ALA A 496 41.96 16.64 22.89
CA ALA A 496 41.11 16.66 24.08
C ALA A 496 41.47 15.53 25.05
N ILE A 497 41.46 15.83 26.34
CA ILE A 497 41.59 14.88 27.45
C ILE A 497 40.39 15.02 28.40
N CYS A 498 39.95 13.91 28.99
CA CYS A 498 38.86 13.94 29.97
C CYS A 498 39.32 14.43 31.35
N THR A 499 38.36 14.78 32.22
CA THR A 499 38.62 15.21 33.61
C THR A 499 39.48 14.21 34.40
N ALA A 500 39.22 12.91 34.29
CA ALA A 500 40.07 11.89 34.94
C ALA A 500 41.54 11.96 34.47
N CYS A 501 41.77 12.12 33.16
CA CYS A 501 43.12 12.24 32.61
C CYS A 501 43.77 13.56 33.00
N LYS A 502 43.03 14.68 33.03
CA LYS A 502 43.49 15.96 33.58
C LYS A 502 44.02 15.80 35.00
N ASN A 503 43.24 15.15 35.86
CA ASN A 503 43.55 15.05 37.29
C ASN A 503 44.66 14.04 37.60
N ARG A 504 44.88 13.04 36.73
CA ARG A 504 45.81 11.93 36.98
C ARG A 504 46.98 11.85 36.02
N CYS A 505 46.71 11.75 34.72
CA CYS A 505 47.74 11.58 33.69
C CYS A 505 48.50 12.88 33.42
N HIS A 506 47.81 14.02 33.53
CA HIS A 506 48.34 15.36 33.27
C HIS A 506 48.40 16.20 34.55
N LYS A 507 48.52 15.55 35.72
CA LYS A 507 48.60 16.25 37.00
C LYS A 507 49.86 17.12 37.02
N GLY A 508 49.68 18.42 37.20
CA GLY A 508 50.77 19.41 37.24
C GLY A 508 51.12 20.02 35.89
N HIS A 509 50.43 19.63 34.81
CA HIS A 509 50.59 20.26 33.49
C HIS A 509 49.67 21.47 33.35
N ASN A 510 50.01 22.36 32.43
CA ASN A 510 49.18 23.49 32.02
C ASN A 510 48.02 22.99 31.14
N VAL A 511 46.82 23.00 31.72
CA VAL A 511 45.59 22.49 31.10
C VAL A 511 44.56 23.60 30.99
N ILE A 512 43.97 23.75 29.81
CA ILE A 512 42.87 24.68 29.54
C ILE A 512 41.60 23.92 29.17
N LYS A 513 40.43 24.54 29.33
CA LYS A 513 39.17 23.92 28.91
C LYS A 513 39.13 23.81 27.39
N PHE A 514 38.71 22.65 26.87
CA PHE A 514 38.58 22.43 25.43
C PHE A 514 37.29 23.06 24.92
N ASN A 515 37.37 23.91 23.88
CA ASN A 515 36.23 24.67 23.36
C ASN A 515 35.42 23.95 22.26
N GLY A 516 35.80 22.73 21.87
CA GLY A 516 35.05 21.95 20.88
C GLY A 516 33.76 21.36 21.42
N THR A 517 32.75 21.23 20.57
CA THR A 517 31.42 20.69 20.92
C THR A 517 31.38 19.16 20.97
N LYS A 518 32.34 18.48 20.33
CA LYS A 518 32.50 17.03 20.33
C LYS A 518 33.97 16.66 20.24
N ALA A 519 34.44 15.80 21.13
CA ALA A 519 35.75 15.15 21.06
C ALA A 519 35.75 13.92 21.96
N TYR A 520 36.85 13.15 21.94
CA TYR A 520 37.09 12.02 22.84
C TYR A 520 38.43 12.21 23.56
N CYS A 521 38.69 11.42 24.61
CA CYS A 521 39.94 11.51 25.34
C CYS A 521 41.09 10.82 24.59
N THR A 522 41.94 11.62 23.94
CA THR A 522 43.14 11.20 23.19
C THR A 522 44.24 10.57 24.05
N CYS A 523 44.25 10.87 25.35
CA CYS A 523 45.13 10.17 26.29
C CYS A 523 44.78 8.68 26.33
N GLY A 524 43.49 8.34 26.40
CA GLY A 524 43.02 6.96 26.42
C GLY A 524 43.21 6.20 25.12
N SER A 525 43.21 6.89 23.97
CA SER A 525 43.47 6.29 22.65
C SER A 525 44.93 5.92 22.42
N GLY A 526 45.84 6.33 23.31
CA GLY A 526 47.27 6.09 23.16
C GLY A 526 47.96 6.98 22.11
N ILE A 527 47.26 7.99 21.57
CA ILE A 527 47.82 8.94 20.58
C ILE A 527 48.84 9.88 21.24
N LEU A 528 48.66 10.21 22.52
CA LEU A 528 49.63 11.03 23.26
C LEU A 528 50.86 10.20 23.64
N LYS A 529 52.05 10.81 23.60
CA LYS A 529 53.32 10.18 24.01
C LYS A 529 53.29 9.58 25.42
N ASN A 530 52.43 10.12 26.29
CA ASN A 530 52.24 9.62 27.65
C ASN A 530 51.12 8.57 27.69
N HIS A 531 51.46 7.33 28.04
CA HIS A 531 50.48 6.27 28.23
C HIS A 531 49.47 6.61 29.33
N CYS A 532 48.18 6.48 29.03
CA CYS A 532 47.12 6.75 30.01
C CYS A 532 47.22 5.80 31.21
N THR A 533 47.41 6.37 32.41
CA THR A 533 47.40 5.62 33.66
C THR A 533 45.98 5.33 34.14
N CYS A 534 44.98 6.09 33.69
CA CYS A 534 43.56 5.87 34.01
C CYS A 534 43.01 4.58 33.37
N MET A 535 43.59 4.13 32.25
CA MET A 535 43.19 2.90 31.56
C MET A 535 43.73 1.62 32.23
N LYS A 536 44.65 1.72 33.20
CA LYS A 536 45.32 0.57 33.85
C LYS A 536 44.46 -0.18 34.89
N ARG A 537 43.16 0.11 35.00
CA ARG A 537 42.22 -0.74 35.77
C ARG A 537 41.99 -2.05 35.02
N LYS A 538 43.00 -2.95 35.06
CA LYS A 538 42.98 -4.28 34.43
C LYS A 538 41.75 -5.14 34.82
N ASN A 539 41.09 -4.87 35.96
CA ASN A 539 40.10 -5.79 36.52
C ASN A 539 38.63 -5.43 36.29
N ALA A 540 38.28 -4.33 35.61
CA ALA A 540 36.86 -3.97 35.41
C ALA A 540 36.36 -4.19 33.96
N LEU A 541 37.25 -4.25 32.97
CA LEU A 541 36.90 -4.45 31.56
C LEU A 541 37.37 -5.79 30.98
N GLN A 542 38.37 -6.47 31.59
CA GLN A 542 38.83 -7.80 31.13
C GLN A 542 37.84 -8.94 31.41
N GLN A 543 36.78 -8.74 32.20
CA GLN A 543 35.69 -9.73 32.29
C GLN A 543 34.80 -9.78 31.03
N HIS A 544 35.08 -8.94 30.03
CA HIS A 544 34.38 -8.88 28.75
C HIS A 544 35.23 -9.36 27.55
N GLU A 545 36.34 -10.06 27.77
CA GLU A 545 36.82 -11.02 26.76
C GLU A 545 35.80 -12.18 26.69
N ILE A 546 34.71 -11.92 25.98
CA ILE A 546 33.87 -12.95 25.39
C ILE A 546 34.83 -13.74 24.48
N ARG A 547 35.21 -14.94 24.93
CA ARG A 547 35.70 -15.99 24.06
C ARG A 547 34.64 -16.15 22.96
N TYR A 548 35.03 -15.82 21.73
CA TYR A 548 34.32 -16.26 20.54
C TYR A 548 34.19 -17.78 20.53
#